data_AF-A0A7X3YWX1-F1
#
_entry.id   AF-A0A7X3YWX1-F1
#
_cell.length_a   1.000
_cell.length_b   1.000
_cell.length_c   1.000
_cell.angle_alpha   90.00
_cell.angle_beta   90.00
_cell.angle_gamma   90.00
#
_symmetry.space_group_name_H-M   'P 1'
#
loop_
_entity.id
_entity.type
_entity.pdbx_description
1 polymer ?
#
loop_
_entity_poly.entity_id
_entity_poly.type
_entity_poly.pdbx_seq_one_letter_code
_entity_poly.pdbx_strand_id
1 'polypeptide(L)'
;MTNCLRQKVSFVILPSVRNCDRFSLMRNIPLFPDLPYVVSESLFVKPLYRGFRLPSREEGGDTSEMMFIKPIRVHNARALAQPPTIKLMGFELVYAPLDIDYTDHESVVSLFYDHCAELVMEATGCLSARTMQHEFRVGEPVLPSGAGIYAELVHADLSPYFEDVLDIPDGCHFGVYNVWRSTDPLQPIKSKPLALCDSSTISANDMICYDGWRMTEPRTRLVNYLLVHDSAQCWYYFPEMEPSDALIFNQYDSRIEDPASRVTFHTAFDDPTSRDDAPRRRSVEARVVAIFAEDDPAGRKSRYQAEIPTMYPDGRLSTWRYEKMIDWGINSPSLTFGE
;
A
#
# COMPACT_ATOMS: atom_id res chain seq x y z
N MET A 1 18.56 61.00 33.57
CA MET A 1 17.49 61.01 32.55
C MET A 1 17.76 59.88 31.58
N THR A 2 16.71 59.14 31.30
CA THR A 2 16.59 57.80 30.73
C THR A 2 17.01 57.73 29.26
N ASN A 3 17.92 56.82 28.90
CA ASN A 3 18.15 56.41 27.51
C ASN A 3 17.65 54.98 27.33
N CYS A 4 16.46 54.87 26.73
CA CYS A 4 15.76 53.62 26.43
C CYS A 4 16.05 53.22 24.97
N LEU A 5 16.77 52.11 24.79
CA LEU A 5 17.03 51.49 23.49
C LEU A 5 15.72 50.88 22.94
N ARG A 6 15.20 51.45 21.85
CA ARG A 6 14.07 50.89 21.09
C ARG A 6 14.58 49.82 20.12
N GLN A 7 14.30 48.55 20.40
CA GLN A 7 14.38 47.47 19.42
C GLN A 7 13.29 47.66 18.35
N LYS A 8 13.69 47.66 17.07
CA LYS A 8 12.79 47.56 15.92
C LYS A 8 12.39 46.09 15.75
N VAL A 9 11.13 45.77 16.02
CA VAL A 9 10.51 44.50 15.63
C VAL A 9 9.93 44.68 14.23
N SER A 10 10.50 43.97 13.25
CA SER A 10 9.96 43.89 11.89
C SER A 10 8.81 42.87 11.89
N PHE A 11 7.58 43.35 11.72
CA PHE A 11 6.42 42.52 11.44
C PHE A 11 6.47 42.06 9.98
N VAL A 12 6.63 40.76 9.76
CA VAL A 12 6.41 40.12 8.46
C VAL A 12 4.90 39.91 8.32
N ILE A 13 4.30 40.59 7.34
CA ILE A 13 2.90 40.40 6.94
C ILE A 13 2.82 39.07 6.18
N LEU A 14 2.14 38.07 6.75
CA LEU A 14 1.86 36.79 6.09
C LEU A 14 0.81 37.00 4.98
N PRO A 15 1.02 36.49 3.75
CA PRO A 15 0.01 36.54 2.70
C PRO A 15 -1.18 35.60 3.00
N SER A 16 -2.35 36.03 2.55
CA SER A 16 -3.69 35.53 2.86
C SER A 16 -3.88 34.01 2.79
N VAL A 17 -4.48 33.46 3.84
CA VAL A 17 -5.15 32.15 3.88
C VAL A 17 -6.16 32.08 2.72
N ARG A 18 -5.94 31.19 1.76
CA ARG A 18 -6.94 30.82 0.74
C ARG A 18 -7.40 29.38 0.99
N ASN A 19 -8.65 29.27 1.46
CA ASN A 19 -9.58 28.16 1.23
C ASN A 19 -9.12 26.71 1.45
N CYS A 20 -8.70 26.36 2.68
CA CYS A 20 -8.75 24.95 3.13
C CYS A 20 -9.96 24.62 4.02
N ASP A 21 -10.72 25.62 4.50
CA ASP A 21 -11.74 25.40 5.53
C ASP A 21 -13.14 25.02 5.03
N ARG A 22 -13.26 24.17 4.00
CA ARG A 22 -14.59 23.70 3.55
C ARG A 22 -14.82 22.20 3.42
N PHE A 23 -13.85 21.36 3.81
CA PHE A 23 -14.04 19.90 3.82
C PHE A 23 -13.85 19.23 5.20
N SER A 24 -13.77 20.01 6.28
CA SER A 24 -13.57 19.52 7.66
C SER A 24 -14.84 19.01 8.37
N LEU A 25 -15.97 18.79 7.70
CA LEU A 25 -17.25 18.50 8.37
C LEU A 25 -17.70 17.02 8.37
N MET A 26 -16.85 16.07 7.98
CA MET A 26 -17.04 14.66 8.31
C MET A 26 -15.68 13.96 8.54
N ARG A 27 -15.29 13.88 9.82
CA ARG A 27 -14.32 12.98 10.49
C ARG A 27 -13.51 13.81 11.50
N ASN A 28 -13.79 13.60 12.79
CA ASN A 28 -13.07 14.17 13.92
C ASN A 28 -11.65 13.56 14.04
N ILE A 29 -10.82 13.68 13.02
CA ILE A 29 -9.40 13.30 13.09
C ILE A 29 -8.61 14.61 13.19
N PRO A 30 -8.02 14.96 14.35
CA PRO A 30 -7.20 16.15 14.47
C PRO A 30 -6.00 16.03 13.52
N LEU A 31 -5.72 17.12 12.81
CA LEU A 31 -4.87 17.11 11.62
C LEU A 31 -3.40 16.73 11.88
N PHE A 32 -2.94 16.65 13.13
CA PHE A 32 -1.76 15.89 13.54
C PHE A 32 -1.91 15.57 15.03
N PRO A 33 -2.24 14.34 15.45
CA PRO A 33 -2.11 13.99 16.86
C PRO A 33 -0.62 14.10 17.27
N ASP A 34 -0.34 14.49 18.52
CA ASP A 34 1.02 14.51 19.12
C ASP A 34 1.56 13.06 19.30
N LEU A 35 1.55 12.28 18.22
CA LEU A 35 2.04 10.91 18.20
C LEU A 35 3.54 10.91 17.91
N PRO A 36 4.30 10.00 18.53
CA PRO A 36 5.67 9.72 18.12
C PRO A 36 5.72 9.43 16.62
N TYR A 37 6.66 10.08 15.93
CA TYR A 37 6.91 9.87 14.51
C TYR A 37 8.40 9.88 14.22
N VAL A 38 8.74 9.24 13.12
CA VAL A 38 10.04 9.38 12.47
C VAL A 38 9.87 10.15 11.16
N VAL A 39 10.94 10.76 10.68
CA VAL A 39 10.97 11.39 9.35
C VAL A 39 11.81 10.53 8.45
N SER A 40 11.23 10.10 7.33
CA SER A 40 11.92 9.33 6.29
C SER A 40 11.74 10.00 4.94
N GLU A 41 12.70 9.80 4.06
CA GLU A 41 12.53 10.08 2.64
C GLU A 41 11.70 8.96 1.98
N SER A 42 10.85 9.32 1.03
CA SER A 42 10.08 8.38 0.23
C SER A 42 9.91 8.90 -1.19
N LEU A 43 9.76 7.96 -2.13
CA LEU A 43 9.68 8.25 -3.55
C LEU A 43 8.22 8.37 -3.99
N PHE A 44 7.85 9.54 -4.51
CA PHE A 44 6.51 9.86 -5.01
C PHE A 44 6.54 10.17 -6.51
N VAL A 45 5.38 10.19 -7.17
CA VAL A 45 5.24 10.68 -8.54
C VAL A 45 5.01 12.20 -8.57
N LYS A 46 5.62 12.90 -9.54
CA LYS A 46 5.55 14.35 -9.62
C LYS A 46 4.10 14.85 -9.82
N PRO A 47 3.70 15.99 -9.22
CA PRO A 47 2.35 16.53 -9.32
C PRO A 47 1.86 16.89 -10.72
N LEU A 48 2.76 17.04 -11.69
CA LEU A 48 2.41 17.40 -13.07
C LEU A 48 1.66 16.29 -13.81
N TYR A 49 1.68 15.06 -13.28
CA TYR A 49 1.04 13.89 -13.88
C TYR A 49 -0.41 13.67 -13.42
N ARG A 50 -0.97 14.55 -12.58
CA ARG A 50 -2.39 14.46 -12.18
C ARG A 50 -3.31 14.46 -13.40
N GLY A 51 -4.24 13.52 -13.43
CA GLY A 51 -5.19 13.33 -14.54
C GLY A 51 -4.63 12.57 -15.75
N PHE A 52 -3.34 12.21 -15.74
CA PHE A 52 -2.75 11.36 -16.77
C PHE A 52 -2.55 9.93 -16.25
N ARG A 53 -2.38 9.02 -17.21
CA ARG A 53 -1.82 7.69 -16.99
C ARG A 53 -0.34 7.71 -17.32
N LEU A 54 0.48 6.95 -16.63
CA LEU A 54 1.91 6.88 -16.89
C LEU A 54 2.29 5.61 -17.66
N PRO A 55 3.12 5.72 -18.71
CA PRO A 55 3.61 4.57 -19.46
C PRO A 55 4.63 3.77 -18.65
N SER A 56 4.74 2.48 -18.95
CA SER A 56 5.84 1.63 -18.49
C SER A 56 7.18 2.10 -19.03
N ARG A 57 8.27 1.60 -18.45
CA ARG A 57 9.62 1.89 -18.93
C ARG A 57 9.84 1.47 -20.39
N GLU A 58 9.32 0.31 -20.79
CA GLU A 58 9.42 -0.16 -22.18
C GLU A 58 8.59 0.69 -23.16
N GLU A 59 7.53 1.36 -22.70
CA GLU A 59 6.70 2.27 -23.49
C GLU A 59 7.23 3.72 -23.52
N GLY A 60 8.49 3.91 -23.08
CA GLY A 60 9.17 5.20 -23.06
C GLY A 60 8.97 6.00 -21.77
N GLY A 61 8.47 5.37 -20.70
CA GLY A 61 8.38 5.98 -19.38
C GLY A 61 9.75 6.11 -18.71
N ASP A 62 10.16 7.32 -18.38
CA ASP A 62 11.35 7.56 -17.58
C ASP A 62 10.98 7.73 -16.10
N THR A 63 11.15 6.67 -15.31
CA THR A 63 10.85 6.71 -13.88
C THR A 63 11.72 7.71 -13.12
N SER A 64 12.95 7.98 -13.56
CA SER A 64 13.82 8.97 -12.90
C SER A 64 13.31 10.40 -13.09
N GLU A 65 12.69 10.67 -14.24
CA GLU A 65 12.00 11.93 -14.51
C GLU A 65 10.60 11.98 -13.91
N MET A 66 9.92 10.85 -13.75
CA MET A 66 8.55 10.82 -13.22
C MET A 66 8.51 10.97 -11.71
N MET A 67 9.53 10.47 -11.01
CA MET A 67 9.55 10.40 -9.56
C MET A 67 10.36 11.53 -8.93
N PHE A 68 10.12 11.76 -7.64
CA PHE A 68 10.87 12.70 -6.82
C PHE A 68 10.78 12.31 -5.34
N ILE A 69 11.83 12.63 -4.60
CA ILE A 69 11.92 12.32 -3.17
C ILE A 69 11.21 13.40 -2.36
N LYS A 70 10.41 12.98 -1.39
CA LYS A 70 9.80 13.85 -0.39
C LYS A 70 9.94 13.27 1.01
N PRO A 71 10.17 14.12 2.03
CA PRO A 71 10.13 13.67 3.41
C PRO A 71 8.67 13.42 3.82
N ILE A 72 8.43 12.30 4.50
CA ILE A 72 7.16 11.99 5.15
C ILE A 72 7.37 11.84 6.65
N ARG A 73 6.32 12.17 7.43
CA ARG A 73 6.24 11.85 8.85
C ARG A 73 5.52 10.52 8.98
N VAL A 74 6.20 9.50 9.50
CA VAL A 74 5.63 8.17 9.70
C VAL A 74 5.39 7.96 11.19
N HIS A 75 4.13 7.93 11.58
CA HIS A 75 3.70 7.87 12.98
C HIS A 75 3.62 6.43 13.48
N ASN A 76 4.01 6.19 14.74
CA ASN A 76 3.80 4.89 15.38
C ASN A 76 2.30 4.65 15.61
N ALA A 77 1.69 3.75 14.84
CA ALA A 77 0.27 3.42 14.92
C ALA A 77 -0.14 2.80 16.26
N ARG A 78 0.78 2.16 17.00
CA ARG A 78 0.48 1.61 18.34
C ARG A 78 0.18 2.70 19.37
N ALA A 79 0.59 3.95 19.10
CA ALA A 79 0.33 5.09 19.97
C ALA A 79 -1.03 5.76 19.71
N LEU A 80 -1.78 5.33 18.68
CA LEU A 80 -3.12 5.84 18.41
C LEU A 80 -4.07 5.52 19.57
N ALA A 81 -4.92 6.49 19.94
CA ALA A 81 -5.94 6.29 20.98
C ALA A 81 -6.97 5.21 20.60
N GLN A 82 -7.21 5.03 19.31
CA GLN A 82 -7.99 3.93 18.75
C GLN A 82 -7.12 3.22 17.71
N PRO A 83 -6.93 1.89 17.81
CA PRO A 83 -6.19 1.15 16.81
C PRO A 83 -6.77 1.36 15.40
N PRO A 84 -5.92 1.43 14.37
CA PRO A 84 -6.39 1.51 12.99
C PRO A 84 -7.14 0.22 12.64
N THR A 85 -8.18 0.35 11.83
CA THR A 85 -8.91 -0.79 11.26
C THR A 85 -8.99 -0.64 9.76
N ILE A 86 -9.16 -1.76 9.06
CA ILE A 86 -9.32 -1.78 7.59
C ILE A 86 -10.43 -0.80 7.16
N LYS A 87 -11.54 -0.78 7.90
CA LYS A 87 -12.70 0.08 7.60
C LYS A 87 -12.42 1.58 7.78
N LEU A 88 -11.59 1.95 8.76
CA LEU A 88 -11.34 3.35 9.09
C LEU A 88 -10.22 3.96 8.26
N MET A 89 -9.11 3.24 8.11
CA MET A 89 -7.85 3.75 7.54
C MET A 89 -7.31 2.91 6.37
N GLY A 90 -7.94 1.78 6.06
CA GLY A 90 -7.47 0.84 5.02
C GLY A 90 -6.57 -0.28 5.53
N PHE A 91 -6.10 -0.22 6.79
CA PHE A 91 -5.19 -1.22 7.37
C PHE A 91 -5.44 -1.49 8.85
N GLU A 92 -4.99 -2.65 9.32
CA GLU A 92 -5.13 -3.14 10.68
C GLU A 92 -3.96 -4.05 11.07
N LEU A 93 -3.50 -3.95 12.31
CA LEU A 93 -2.52 -4.88 12.87
C LEU A 93 -3.22 -5.85 13.82
N VAL A 94 -3.01 -7.14 13.61
CA VAL A 94 -3.58 -8.21 14.43
C VAL A 94 -2.48 -9.05 15.08
N TYR A 95 -2.76 -9.56 16.28
CA TYR A 95 -1.97 -10.61 16.90
C TYR A 95 -2.39 -11.95 16.30
N ALA A 96 -1.53 -12.56 15.50
CA ALA A 96 -1.81 -13.73 14.68
C ALA A 96 -0.60 -14.69 14.69
N PRO A 97 -0.30 -15.35 15.83
CA PRO A 97 0.81 -16.29 15.90
C PRO A 97 0.63 -17.43 14.90
N LEU A 98 1.69 -17.76 14.18
CA LEU A 98 1.73 -18.85 13.21
C LEU A 98 3.13 -19.46 13.25
N ASP A 99 3.19 -20.76 13.51
CA ASP A 99 4.44 -21.52 13.58
C ASP A 99 4.49 -22.47 12.38
N ILE A 100 5.18 -22.05 11.32
CA ILE A 100 5.36 -22.80 10.08
C ILE A 100 6.77 -22.61 9.53
N ASP A 101 7.19 -23.54 8.68
CA ASP A 101 8.39 -23.39 7.89
C ASP A 101 8.08 -22.65 6.57
N TYR A 102 8.48 -21.39 6.47
CA TYR A 102 8.31 -20.58 5.25
C TYR A 102 9.17 -21.05 4.07
N THR A 103 10.14 -21.94 4.30
CA THR A 103 10.95 -22.52 3.22
C THR A 103 10.29 -23.72 2.57
N ASP A 104 9.40 -24.38 3.30
CA ASP A 104 8.60 -25.47 2.78
C ASP A 104 7.39 -24.94 2.02
N HIS A 105 7.38 -25.21 0.71
CA HIS A 105 6.31 -24.81 -0.18
C HIS A 105 4.95 -25.31 0.28
N GLU A 106 4.86 -26.59 0.67
CA GLU A 106 3.59 -27.19 1.08
C GLU A 106 3.05 -26.53 2.35
N SER A 107 3.91 -26.26 3.33
CA SER A 107 3.55 -25.50 4.53
C SER A 107 3.01 -24.11 4.19
N VAL A 108 3.61 -23.40 3.23
CA VAL A 108 3.12 -22.07 2.81
C VAL A 108 1.74 -22.18 2.14
N VAL A 109 1.58 -23.04 1.13
CA VAL A 109 0.32 -23.09 0.37
C VAL A 109 -0.83 -23.76 1.11
N SER A 110 -0.55 -24.57 2.14
CA SER A 110 -1.59 -25.19 2.97
C SER A 110 -1.88 -24.41 4.25
N LEU A 111 -0.86 -24.13 5.06
CA LEU A 111 -1.06 -23.57 6.40
C LEU A 111 -1.10 -22.03 6.37
N PHE A 112 -0.16 -21.39 5.68
CA PHE A 112 -0.14 -19.92 5.62
C PHE A 112 -1.34 -19.37 4.85
N TYR A 113 -1.73 -20.02 3.76
CA TYR A 113 -2.86 -19.59 2.94
C TYR A 113 -4.19 -19.67 3.69
N ASP A 114 -4.44 -20.77 4.39
CA ASP A 114 -5.66 -20.92 5.20
C ASP A 114 -5.68 -19.90 6.34
N HIS A 115 -4.56 -19.72 7.04
CA HIS A 115 -4.44 -18.73 8.09
C HIS A 115 -4.70 -17.30 7.58
N CYS A 116 -4.15 -16.92 6.42
CA CYS A 116 -4.42 -15.61 5.81
C CYS A 116 -5.90 -15.43 5.43
N ALA A 117 -6.56 -16.46 4.93
CA ALA A 117 -7.98 -16.42 4.62
C ALA A 117 -8.82 -16.22 5.89
N GLU A 118 -8.52 -16.95 6.96
CA GLU A 118 -9.18 -16.81 8.26
C GLU A 118 -9.05 -15.40 8.84
N LEU A 119 -7.84 -14.83 8.84
CA LEU A 119 -7.60 -13.46 9.30
C LEU A 119 -8.41 -12.42 8.53
N VAL A 120 -8.51 -12.56 7.21
CA VAL A 120 -9.29 -11.65 6.37
C VAL A 120 -10.79 -11.84 6.61
N MET A 121 -11.26 -13.07 6.81
CA MET A 121 -12.66 -13.33 7.19
C MET A 121 -13.00 -12.66 8.52
N GLU A 122 -12.15 -12.78 9.54
CA GLU A 122 -12.35 -12.16 10.84
C GLU A 122 -12.35 -10.62 10.74
N ALA A 123 -11.37 -10.05 10.06
CA ALA A 123 -11.22 -8.60 9.96
C ALA A 123 -12.32 -7.92 9.12
N THR A 124 -12.90 -8.62 8.14
CA THR A 124 -13.83 -8.02 7.17
C THR A 124 -15.28 -8.47 7.31
N GLY A 125 -15.53 -9.59 8.00
CA GLY A 125 -16.85 -10.22 8.08
C GLY A 125 -17.36 -10.78 6.75
N CYS A 126 -16.46 -11.09 5.80
CA CYS A 126 -16.83 -11.62 4.50
C CYS A 126 -17.44 -13.03 4.61
N LEU A 127 -18.17 -13.44 3.57
CA LEU A 127 -18.81 -14.77 3.50
C LEU A 127 -17.78 -15.89 3.32
N SER A 128 -16.77 -15.62 2.50
CA SER A 128 -15.66 -16.54 2.26
C SER A 128 -14.41 -15.76 1.88
N ALA A 129 -13.24 -16.35 2.11
CA ALA A 129 -11.98 -15.81 1.64
C ALA A 129 -11.09 -16.91 1.07
N ARG A 130 -10.21 -16.55 0.14
CA ARG A 130 -9.23 -17.46 -0.45
C ARG A 130 -7.93 -16.72 -0.72
N THR A 131 -6.84 -17.24 -0.17
CA THR A 131 -5.50 -16.79 -0.51
C THR A 131 -5.15 -17.25 -1.92
N MET A 132 -4.67 -16.32 -2.73
CA MET A 132 -4.45 -16.57 -4.14
C MET A 132 -2.96 -16.70 -4.50
N GLN A 133 -2.10 -15.86 -3.93
CA GLN A 133 -0.64 -15.91 -4.10
C GLN A 133 0.08 -15.33 -2.89
N HIS A 134 1.40 -15.50 -2.85
CA HIS A 134 2.28 -14.80 -1.93
C HIS A 134 3.54 -14.28 -2.63
N GLU A 135 4.20 -13.29 -2.01
CA GLU A 135 5.50 -12.77 -2.42
C GLU A 135 6.41 -12.65 -1.20
N PHE A 136 7.64 -13.15 -1.32
CA PHE A 136 8.67 -13.00 -0.31
C PHE A 136 9.56 -11.81 -0.61
N ARG A 137 9.98 -11.07 0.42
CA ARG A 137 10.94 -9.97 0.30
C ARG A 137 12.03 -10.07 1.35
N VAL A 138 13.27 -10.02 0.90
CA VAL A 138 14.48 -10.10 1.74
C VAL A 138 15.48 -8.97 1.48
N GLY A 139 15.11 -8.02 0.61
CA GLY A 139 15.90 -6.82 0.31
C GLY A 139 16.86 -6.99 -0.86
N GLU A 140 16.96 -8.18 -1.43
CA GLU A 140 17.72 -8.48 -2.64
C GLU A 140 17.03 -9.58 -3.46
N PRO A 141 17.26 -9.64 -4.77
CA PRO A 141 16.76 -10.75 -5.58
C PRO A 141 17.42 -12.07 -5.18
N VAL A 142 16.63 -13.05 -4.78
CA VAL A 142 17.08 -14.43 -4.55
C VAL A 142 16.44 -15.31 -5.61
N LEU A 143 17.27 -15.83 -6.51
CA LEU A 143 16.86 -16.77 -7.55
C LEU A 143 17.35 -18.17 -7.19
N PRO A 144 16.57 -19.24 -7.47
CA PRO A 144 15.27 -19.25 -8.15
C PRO A 144 14.07 -19.08 -7.20
N SER A 145 14.29 -18.88 -5.89
CA SER A 145 13.23 -18.84 -4.86
C SER A 145 12.23 -17.69 -5.01
N GLY A 146 12.53 -16.70 -5.83
CA GLY A 146 11.61 -15.63 -6.19
C GLY A 146 11.48 -14.54 -5.13
N ALA A 147 12.26 -14.60 -4.03
CA ALA A 147 12.27 -13.53 -3.05
C ALA A 147 12.89 -12.25 -3.64
N GLY A 148 12.24 -11.11 -3.40
CA GLY A 148 12.56 -9.86 -4.08
C GLY A 148 13.19 -8.78 -3.20
N ILE A 149 13.52 -7.67 -3.87
CA ILE A 149 13.85 -6.38 -3.27
C ILE A 149 12.65 -5.81 -2.52
N TYR A 150 12.84 -4.79 -1.68
CA TYR A 150 11.72 -4.06 -1.09
C TYR A 150 11.10 -3.08 -2.08
N ALA A 151 9.79 -2.83 -1.95
CA ALA A 151 9.10 -1.83 -2.74
C ALA A 151 9.19 -0.45 -2.07
N GLU A 152 10.15 0.35 -2.51
CA GLU A 152 10.49 1.67 -1.94
C GLU A 152 9.84 2.86 -2.69
N LEU A 153 9.09 2.55 -3.76
CA LEU A 153 8.20 3.49 -4.41
C LEU A 153 6.87 3.50 -3.65
N VAL A 154 6.28 4.67 -3.43
CA VAL A 154 4.91 4.74 -2.90
C VAL A 154 3.92 4.26 -3.94
N HIS A 155 3.17 3.20 -3.63
CA HIS A 155 2.25 2.58 -4.55
C HIS A 155 1.05 1.92 -3.84
N ALA A 156 0.01 1.62 -4.62
CA ALA A 156 -0.99 0.61 -4.31
C ALA A 156 -1.06 -0.35 -5.50
N ASP A 157 -1.22 -1.64 -5.26
CA ASP A 157 -0.97 -2.71 -6.23
C ASP A 157 -2.03 -2.81 -7.31
N LEU A 158 -3.29 -2.58 -6.94
CA LEU A 158 -4.45 -2.94 -7.75
C LEU A 158 -5.22 -1.71 -8.19
N SER A 159 -5.84 -1.81 -9.36
CA SER A 159 -6.82 -0.87 -9.88
C SER A 159 -8.07 -1.62 -10.36
N PRO A 160 -9.19 -0.92 -10.65
CA PRO A 160 -10.40 -1.53 -11.19
C PRO A 160 -10.24 -2.40 -12.45
N TYR A 161 -9.13 -2.32 -13.19
CA TYR A 161 -8.88 -3.26 -14.28
C TYR A 161 -8.53 -4.68 -13.80
N PHE A 162 -8.20 -4.86 -12.52
CA PHE A 162 -7.91 -6.17 -11.95
C PHE A 162 -9.15 -7.09 -11.95
N GLU A 163 -10.35 -6.51 -11.97
CA GLU A 163 -11.62 -7.25 -12.14
C GLU A 163 -11.73 -8.01 -13.46
N ASP A 164 -10.88 -7.71 -14.46
CA ASP A 164 -10.90 -8.40 -15.76
C ASP A 164 -10.22 -9.77 -15.70
N VAL A 165 -9.40 -10.01 -14.67
CA VAL A 165 -8.61 -11.23 -14.52
C VAL A 165 -8.97 -12.04 -13.26
N LEU A 166 -9.88 -11.52 -12.44
CA LEU A 166 -10.43 -12.22 -11.29
C LEU A 166 -11.62 -13.09 -11.69
N ASP A 167 -11.70 -14.26 -11.06
CA ASP A 167 -12.83 -15.16 -11.15
C ASP A 167 -13.66 -15.01 -9.86
N ILE A 168 -14.72 -14.20 -9.93
CA ILE A 168 -15.60 -13.84 -8.81
C ILE A 168 -17.02 -14.28 -9.19
N PRO A 169 -17.79 -14.88 -8.26
CA PRO A 169 -19.18 -15.21 -8.52
C PRO A 169 -20.01 -13.99 -8.97
N ASP A 170 -20.84 -14.18 -9.99
CA ASP A 170 -21.70 -13.11 -10.51
C ASP A 170 -22.59 -12.52 -9.41
N GLY A 171 -22.65 -11.18 -9.37
CA GLY A 171 -23.50 -10.45 -8.43
C GLY A 171 -22.97 -10.34 -7.00
N CYS A 172 -21.78 -10.87 -6.70
CA CYS A 172 -21.17 -10.70 -5.38
C CYS A 172 -20.21 -9.51 -5.35
N HIS A 173 -20.30 -8.70 -4.30
CA HIS A 173 -19.19 -7.84 -3.92
C HIS A 173 -17.98 -8.67 -3.50
N PHE A 174 -16.78 -8.10 -3.66
CA PHE A 174 -15.54 -8.74 -3.28
C PHE A 174 -14.50 -7.70 -2.84
N GLY A 175 -13.50 -8.19 -2.11
CA GLY A 175 -12.34 -7.40 -1.71
C GLY A 175 -11.06 -8.18 -1.94
N VAL A 176 -9.95 -7.47 -1.99
CA VAL A 176 -8.61 -8.01 -2.11
C VAL A 176 -7.75 -7.36 -1.04
N TYR A 177 -7.25 -8.17 -0.13
CA TYR A 177 -6.47 -7.73 1.01
C TYR A 177 -5.10 -8.37 0.98
N ASN A 178 -4.08 -7.61 1.36
CA ASN A 178 -2.76 -8.15 1.60
C ASN A 178 -2.64 -8.49 3.10
N VAL A 179 -2.10 -9.67 3.40
CA VAL A 179 -1.65 -10.06 4.74
C VAL A 179 -0.13 -10.08 4.71
N TRP A 180 0.50 -9.20 5.47
CA TRP A 180 1.94 -8.99 5.51
C TRP A 180 2.51 -9.27 6.89
N ARG A 181 3.57 -10.06 6.97
CA ARG A 181 4.22 -10.41 8.24
C ARG A 181 5.70 -10.75 8.09
N SER A 182 6.40 -10.80 9.22
CA SER A 182 7.76 -11.33 9.29
C SER A 182 7.79 -12.83 8.97
N THR A 183 8.81 -13.29 8.27
CA THR A 183 9.13 -14.73 8.13
C THR A 183 10.31 -15.17 8.99
N ASP A 184 10.85 -14.25 9.80
CA ASP A 184 11.86 -14.57 10.80
C ASP A 184 11.14 -14.96 12.10
N PRO A 185 11.34 -16.19 12.63
CA PRO A 185 10.67 -16.63 13.84
C PRO A 185 11.34 -16.16 15.13
N LEU A 186 12.53 -15.56 15.06
CA LEU A 186 13.36 -15.28 16.23
C LEU A 186 13.43 -13.81 16.62
N GLN A 187 13.13 -12.91 15.68
CA GLN A 187 13.33 -11.48 15.89
C GLN A 187 12.23 -10.63 15.23
N PRO A 188 11.90 -9.50 15.85
CA PRO A 188 11.02 -8.52 15.22
C PRO A 188 11.70 -7.83 14.05
N ILE A 189 10.90 -7.13 13.25
CA ILE A 189 11.38 -6.35 12.12
C ILE A 189 12.21 -5.16 12.62
N LYS A 190 13.53 -5.19 12.34
CA LYS A 190 14.49 -4.16 12.77
C LYS A 190 14.94 -3.19 11.68
N SER A 191 14.61 -3.46 10.42
CA SER A 191 14.99 -2.61 9.29
C SER A 191 13.88 -2.61 8.24
N LYS A 192 13.86 -1.55 7.43
CA LYS A 192 12.95 -1.38 6.29
C LYS A 192 11.48 -1.71 6.63
N PRO A 193 10.87 -1.17 7.70
CA PRO A 193 9.46 -1.44 8.01
C PRO A 193 8.51 -0.96 6.89
N LEU A 194 7.23 -1.34 7.00
CA LEU A 194 6.20 -0.90 6.05
C LEU A 194 5.48 0.34 6.58
N ALA A 195 5.51 1.43 5.81
CA ALA A 195 4.66 2.60 6.03
C ALA A 195 3.36 2.44 5.22
N LEU A 196 2.23 2.77 5.85
CA LEU A 196 0.90 2.74 5.26
C LEU A 196 0.25 4.12 5.40
N CYS A 197 -0.32 4.62 4.30
CA CYS A 197 -1.07 5.87 4.32
C CYS A 197 -2.51 5.61 4.73
N ASP A 198 -3.03 6.41 5.67
CA ASP A 198 -4.46 6.44 5.98
C ASP A 198 -5.22 6.87 4.73
N SER A 199 -5.99 5.93 4.17
CA SER A 199 -6.70 6.11 2.92
C SER A 199 -7.70 7.27 2.97
N SER A 200 -8.19 7.63 4.16
CA SER A 200 -9.13 8.73 4.35
C SER A 200 -8.52 10.13 4.25
N THR A 201 -7.19 10.20 4.21
CA THR A 201 -6.42 11.45 4.07
C THR A 201 -5.94 11.70 2.64
N ILE A 202 -6.25 10.79 1.72
CA ILE A 202 -5.79 10.83 0.33
C ILE A 202 -6.83 11.54 -0.54
N SER A 203 -6.37 12.42 -1.42
CA SER A 203 -7.20 12.93 -2.52
C SER A 203 -7.15 11.97 -3.71
N ALA A 204 -8.31 11.64 -4.28
CA ALA A 204 -8.36 10.85 -5.53
C ALA A 204 -7.57 11.51 -6.68
N ASN A 205 -7.41 12.84 -6.67
CA ASN A 205 -6.62 13.56 -7.67
C ASN A 205 -5.10 13.30 -7.56
N ASP A 206 -4.63 12.80 -6.42
CA ASP A 206 -3.22 12.46 -6.21
C ASP A 206 -2.88 11.03 -6.65
N MET A 207 -3.88 10.22 -6.98
CA MET A 207 -3.69 8.86 -7.47
C MET A 207 -3.38 8.86 -8.97
N ILE A 208 -2.22 8.34 -9.33
CA ILE A 208 -1.76 8.28 -10.72
C ILE A 208 -1.73 6.83 -11.18
N CYS A 209 -2.45 6.52 -12.26
CA CYS A 209 -2.40 5.18 -12.85
C CYS A 209 -1.06 4.97 -13.55
N TYR A 210 -0.42 3.83 -13.33
CA TYR A 210 0.85 3.46 -13.94
C TYR A 210 0.75 2.11 -14.65
N ASP A 211 1.23 2.07 -15.89
CA ASP A 211 1.36 0.83 -16.64
C ASP A 211 2.69 0.16 -16.27
N GLY A 212 2.59 -1.07 -15.78
CA GLY A 212 3.73 -1.79 -15.23
C GLY A 212 3.77 -3.25 -15.66
N TRP A 213 4.93 -3.86 -15.51
CA TRP A 213 5.10 -5.29 -15.66
C TRP A 213 5.21 -5.95 -14.31
N ARG A 214 4.54 -7.08 -14.16
CA ARG A 214 4.83 -7.99 -13.04
C ARG A 214 6.16 -8.66 -13.33
N MET A 215 6.92 -8.93 -12.27
CA MET A 215 8.21 -9.62 -12.36
C MET A 215 8.06 -11.15 -12.29
N THR A 216 6.94 -11.65 -12.78
CA THR A 216 6.65 -13.07 -13.01
C THR A 216 7.27 -13.53 -14.32
N GLU A 217 7.39 -14.85 -14.51
CA GLU A 217 7.78 -15.46 -15.79
C GLU A 217 6.63 -16.32 -16.33
N PRO A 218 6.06 -16.01 -17.51
CA PRO A 218 6.29 -14.82 -18.32
C PRO A 218 5.79 -13.56 -17.63
N ARG A 219 6.39 -12.43 -18.00
CA ARG A 219 5.96 -11.12 -17.51
C ARG A 219 4.55 -10.85 -18.01
N THR A 220 3.69 -10.41 -17.10
CA THR A 220 2.31 -10.00 -17.42
C THR A 220 2.11 -8.53 -17.15
N ARG A 221 1.29 -7.87 -17.97
CA ARG A 221 0.90 -6.47 -17.77
C ARG A 221 0.05 -6.28 -16.52
N LEU A 222 0.26 -5.16 -15.85
CA LEU A 222 -0.56 -4.67 -14.74
C LEU A 222 -0.80 -3.17 -14.86
N VAL A 223 -1.80 -2.67 -14.14
CA VAL A 223 -2.12 -1.24 -14.05
C VAL A 223 -2.34 -0.88 -12.59
N ASN A 224 -1.33 -0.34 -11.92
CA ASN A 224 -1.37 -0.02 -10.49
C ASN A 224 -1.46 1.49 -10.25
N TYR A 225 -1.42 1.90 -8.98
CA TYR A 225 -1.42 3.31 -8.61
C TYR A 225 -0.08 3.74 -8.01
N LEU A 226 0.35 4.93 -8.38
CA LEU A 226 1.37 5.73 -7.71
C LEU A 226 0.71 6.93 -7.03
N LEU A 227 1.40 7.55 -6.08
CA LEU A 227 0.85 8.67 -5.31
C LEU A 227 1.66 9.96 -5.51
N VAL A 228 0.94 11.06 -5.73
CA VAL A 228 1.50 12.40 -5.60
C VAL A 228 1.56 12.78 -4.13
N HIS A 229 2.71 13.27 -3.67
CA HIS A 229 2.86 13.71 -2.28
C HIS A 229 1.95 14.91 -1.95
N ASP A 230 1.21 14.81 -0.84
CA ASP A 230 0.47 15.91 -0.22
C ASP A 230 0.70 15.93 1.30
N SER A 231 0.84 17.12 1.89
CA SER A 231 1.07 17.27 3.34
C SER A 231 -0.10 16.84 4.22
N ALA A 232 -1.31 16.67 3.66
CA ALA A 232 -2.47 16.14 4.35
C ALA A 232 -2.40 14.62 4.55
N GLN A 233 -1.54 13.90 3.81
CA GLN A 233 -1.40 12.46 3.88
C GLN A 233 -0.80 12.04 5.23
N CYS A 234 -1.55 11.21 5.98
CA CYS A 234 -1.10 10.69 7.27
C CYS A 234 -0.51 9.29 7.09
N TRP A 235 0.78 9.15 7.40
CA TRP A 235 1.51 7.88 7.28
C TRP A 235 1.74 7.24 8.63
N TYR A 236 1.61 5.92 8.67
CA TYR A 236 1.70 5.12 9.88
C TYR A 236 2.57 3.89 9.66
N TYR A 237 3.20 3.42 10.74
CA TYR A 237 3.90 2.14 10.77
C TYR A 237 3.82 1.52 12.17
N PHE A 238 4.25 0.26 12.25
CA PHE A 238 4.32 -0.49 13.49
C PHE A 238 5.79 -0.84 13.75
N PRO A 239 6.51 -0.06 14.60
CA PRO A 239 7.91 -0.35 14.90
C PRO A 239 8.02 -1.72 15.57
N GLU A 240 9.09 -2.44 15.26
CA GLU A 240 9.43 -3.73 15.86
C GLU A 240 8.28 -4.75 15.80
N MET A 241 7.59 -4.87 14.66
CA MET A 241 6.59 -5.92 14.46
C MET A 241 7.19 -7.29 14.76
N GLU A 242 6.56 -8.00 15.70
CA GLU A 242 6.98 -9.32 16.16
C GLU A 242 6.58 -10.40 15.15
N PRO A 243 7.20 -11.60 15.19
CA PRO A 243 6.80 -12.72 14.33
C PRO A 243 5.33 -13.13 14.51
N SER A 244 4.75 -12.86 15.67
CA SER A 244 3.33 -13.09 15.97
C SER A 244 2.40 -11.99 15.49
N ASP A 245 2.90 -10.90 14.92
CA ASP A 245 2.08 -9.84 14.35
C ASP A 245 1.80 -10.10 12.86
N ALA A 246 0.59 -9.80 12.41
CA ALA A 246 0.26 -9.72 10.99
C ALA A 246 -0.43 -8.39 10.69
N LEU A 247 -0.05 -7.77 9.58
CA LEU A 247 -0.65 -6.56 9.07
C LEU A 247 -1.61 -6.91 7.93
N ILE A 248 -2.86 -6.49 8.03
CA ILE A 248 -3.87 -6.67 7.00
C ILE A 248 -4.16 -5.30 6.39
N PHE A 249 -4.12 -5.18 5.07
CA PHE A 249 -4.44 -3.92 4.40
C PHE A 249 -5.13 -4.11 3.07
N ASN A 250 -6.06 -3.21 2.77
CA ASN A 250 -6.90 -3.26 1.59
C ASN A 250 -6.11 -2.88 0.34
N GLN A 251 -6.19 -3.69 -0.71
CA GLN A 251 -5.68 -3.38 -2.04
C GLN A 251 -6.78 -3.09 -3.05
N TYR A 252 -8.00 -3.61 -2.84
CA TYR A 252 -9.16 -3.30 -3.65
C TYR A 252 -10.43 -3.75 -2.93
N ASP A 253 -11.41 -2.88 -2.69
CA ASP A 253 -12.72 -3.29 -2.14
C ASP A 253 -13.83 -2.78 -3.05
N SER A 254 -14.56 -3.71 -3.67
CA SER A 254 -15.59 -3.35 -4.64
C SER A 254 -16.82 -2.71 -3.99
N ARG A 255 -16.95 -2.73 -2.66
CA ARG A 255 -18.04 -2.06 -1.93
C ARG A 255 -17.78 -0.56 -1.71
N ILE A 256 -16.55 -0.10 -1.91
CA ILE A 256 -16.14 1.27 -1.62
C ILE A 256 -16.24 2.12 -2.90
N GLU A 257 -17.10 3.15 -2.88
CA GLU A 257 -17.28 4.05 -4.04
C GLU A 257 -16.14 5.07 -4.20
N ASP A 258 -15.53 5.51 -3.09
CA ASP A 258 -14.46 6.51 -3.12
C ASP A 258 -13.13 5.88 -3.60
N PRO A 259 -12.54 6.34 -4.72
CA PRO A 259 -11.31 5.75 -5.25
C PRO A 259 -10.14 5.77 -4.28
N ALA A 260 -10.01 6.82 -3.48
CA ALA A 260 -8.92 6.98 -2.52
C ALA A 260 -9.02 5.99 -1.36
N SER A 261 -10.24 5.67 -0.93
CA SER A 261 -10.50 4.68 0.11
C SER A 261 -10.55 3.22 -0.38
N ARG A 262 -10.60 2.98 -1.70
CA ARG A 262 -10.62 1.62 -2.27
C ARG A 262 -9.30 0.86 -2.15
N VAL A 263 -8.20 1.55 -1.88
CA VAL A 263 -6.84 0.98 -1.86
C VAL A 263 -6.02 1.58 -0.72
N THR A 264 -4.97 0.90 -0.30
CA THR A 264 -4.03 1.39 0.72
C THR A 264 -2.65 1.59 0.09
N PHE A 265 -2.22 2.86 0.03
CA PHE A 265 -0.86 3.18 -0.40
C PHE A 265 0.14 2.82 0.68
N HIS A 266 1.23 2.19 0.25
CA HIS A 266 2.26 1.71 1.15
C HIS A 266 3.64 1.78 0.50
N THR A 267 4.66 1.72 1.34
CA THR A 267 6.06 1.69 0.92
C THR A 267 6.95 1.11 2.02
N ALA A 268 8.00 0.40 1.64
CA ALA A 268 9.10 0.13 2.55
C ALA A 268 9.94 1.42 2.71
N PHE A 269 10.27 1.80 3.93
CA PHE A 269 11.00 3.05 4.19
C PHE A 269 12.18 2.84 5.14
N ASP A 270 13.11 3.79 5.14
CA ASP A 270 14.23 3.80 6.06
C ASP A 270 13.82 4.41 7.41
N ASP A 271 13.63 3.57 8.42
CA ASP A 271 13.43 4.05 9.78
C ASP A 271 14.78 4.56 10.34
N PRO A 272 14.93 5.87 10.59
CA PRO A 272 16.19 6.48 11.06
C PRO A 272 16.58 6.04 12.48
N THR A 273 15.71 5.31 13.18
CA THR A 273 16.00 4.71 14.49
C THR A 273 16.53 3.28 14.39
N SER A 274 16.51 2.68 13.19
CA SER A 274 17.15 1.39 12.93
C SER A 274 18.65 1.49 13.19
N ARG A 275 19.22 0.45 13.79
CA ARG A 275 20.67 0.37 13.98
C ARG A 275 21.36 0.18 12.63
N ASP A 276 22.58 0.71 12.50
CA ASP A 276 23.41 0.51 11.30
C ASP A 276 23.68 -0.98 10.99
N ASP A 277 23.72 -1.82 12.03
CA ASP A 277 23.91 -3.28 11.94
C ASP A 277 22.59 -4.07 12.02
N ALA A 278 21.44 -3.41 11.86
CA ALA A 278 20.15 -4.08 11.91
C ALA A 278 20.07 -5.16 10.81
N PRO A 279 19.59 -6.37 11.14
CA PRO A 279 19.42 -7.43 10.16
C PRO A 279 18.41 -7.01 9.10
N ARG A 280 18.62 -7.46 7.86
CA ARG A 280 17.67 -7.27 6.78
C ARG A 280 16.35 -7.93 7.13
N ARG A 281 15.25 -7.20 6.97
CA ARG A 281 13.90 -7.74 7.13
C ARG A 281 13.65 -8.89 6.17
N ARG A 282 13.08 -9.97 6.69
CA ARG A 282 12.50 -11.03 5.88
C ARG A 282 10.98 -11.01 6.09
N SER A 283 10.23 -10.90 5.01
CA SER A 283 8.77 -10.79 5.07
C SER A 283 8.09 -11.58 3.97
N VAL A 284 6.84 -11.91 4.22
CA VAL A 284 5.91 -12.47 3.24
C VAL A 284 4.69 -11.59 3.15
N GLU A 285 4.18 -11.41 1.94
CA GLU A 285 2.89 -10.82 1.65
C GLU A 285 2.01 -11.86 0.97
N ALA A 286 0.85 -12.18 1.51
CA ALA A 286 -0.17 -12.98 0.85
C ALA A 286 -1.31 -12.08 0.35
N ARG A 287 -1.82 -12.35 -0.86
CA ARG A 287 -2.99 -11.66 -1.42
C ARG A 287 -4.21 -12.55 -1.30
N VAL A 288 -5.23 -12.06 -0.61
CA VAL A 288 -6.45 -12.78 -0.25
C VAL A 288 -7.66 -12.13 -0.91
N VAL A 289 -8.44 -12.90 -1.64
CA VAL A 289 -9.75 -12.46 -2.14
C VAL A 289 -10.81 -12.81 -1.11
N ALA A 290 -11.64 -11.82 -0.77
CA ALA A 290 -12.80 -11.96 0.10
C ALA A 290 -14.07 -11.80 -0.75
N ILE A 291 -15.07 -12.65 -0.53
CA ILE A 291 -16.40 -12.55 -1.15
C ILE A 291 -17.41 -12.09 -0.10
N PHE A 292 -18.21 -11.10 -0.45
CA PHE A 292 -19.18 -10.47 0.42
C PHE A 292 -20.61 -10.91 0.09
N ALA A 293 -21.49 -10.83 1.09
CA ALA A 293 -22.88 -11.27 0.93
C ALA A 293 -23.76 -10.22 0.22
N GLU A 294 -23.30 -8.97 0.21
CA GLU A 294 -23.95 -7.84 -0.44
C GLU A 294 -23.98 -7.98 -1.97
N ASP A 295 -25.14 -7.66 -2.55
CA ASP A 295 -25.33 -7.66 -4.00
C ASP A 295 -24.48 -6.56 -4.67
N ASP A 296 -23.71 -6.93 -5.69
CA ASP A 296 -22.96 -5.99 -6.54
C ASP A 296 -23.91 -5.30 -7.55
N PRO A 297 -24.12 -3.98 -7.46
CA PRO A 297 -25.03 -3.27 -8.37
C PRO A 297 -24.51 -3.25 -9.81
N ALA A 298 -25.42 -3.53 -10.75
CA ALA A 298 -25.13 -3.53 -12.18
C ALA A 298 -24.43 -2.24 -12.64
N GLY A 299 -23.36 -2.39 -13.43
CA GLY A 299 -22.62 -1.27 -13.99
C GLY A 299 -21.53 -0.68 -13.08
N ARG A 300 -21.41 -1.12 -11.82
CA ARG A 300 -20.33 -0.68 -10.90
C ARG A 300 -18.94 -0.85 -11.52
N LYS A 301 -18.61 -2.07 -11.98
CA LYS A 301 -17.33 -2.37 -12.63
C LYS A 301 -17.00 -1.38 -13.74
N SER A 302 -17.94 -1.12 -14.65
CA SER A 302 -17.74 -0.16 -15.75
C SER A 302 -17.52 1.27 -15.26
N ARG A 303 -18.22 1.71 -14.20
CA ARG A 303 -18.00 3.03 -13.59
C ARG A 303 -16.59 3.15 -13.02
N TYR A 304 -16.16 2.17 -12.22
CA TYR A 304 -14.84 2.18 -11.59
C TYR A 304 -13.72 2.13 -12.64
N GLN A 305 -13.89 1.32 -13.69
CA GLN A 305 -12.94 1.24 -14.80
C GLN A 305 -12.86 2.52 -15.65
N ALA A 306 -13.93 3.31 -15.70
CA ALA A 306 -13.95 4.60 -16.40
C ALA A 306 -13.20 5.72 -15.64
N GLU A 307 -12.90 5.52 -14.36
CA GLU A 307 -12.10 6.45 -13.55
C GLU A 307 -10.60 6.39 -13.90
N ILE A 308 -10.15 5.30 -14.53
CA ILE A 308 -8.75 5.15 -14.96
C ILE A 308 -8.52 5.97 -16.25
N PRO A 309 -7.64 7.00 -16.22
CA PRO A 309 -7.32 7.76 -17.42
C PRO A 309 -6.70 6.87 -18.50
N THR A 310 -6.96 7.18 -19.77
CA THR A 310 -6.36 6.42 -20.89
C THR A 310 -5.22 7.16 -21.57
N MET A 311 -5.03 8.44 -21.29
CA MET A 311 -4.07 9.28 -22.01
C MET A 311 -2.77 9.45 -21.20
N TYR A 312 -1.64 9.26 -21.88
CA TYR A 312 -0.31 9.59 -21.38
C TYR A 312 -0.03 11.10 -21.47
N PRO A 313 0.97 11.64 -20.74
CA PRO A 313 1.32 13.06 -20.80
C PRO A 313 1.74 13.55 -22.20
N ASP A 314 2.20 12.64 -23.07
CA ASP A 314 2.59 12.93 -24.45
C ASP A 314 1.43 12.86 -25.45
N GLY A 315 0.20 12.60 -24.99
CA GLY A 315 -1.01 12.51 -25.81
C GLY A 315 -1.27 11.13 -26.42
N ARG A 316 -0.37 10.14 -26.26
CA ARG A 316 -0.66 8.76 -26.66
C ARG A 316 -1.76 8.16 -25.75
N LEU A 317 -2.51 7.21 -26.30
CA LEU A 317 -3.52 6.46 -25.57
C LEU A 317 -2.95 5.09 -25.15
N SER A 318 -3.14 4.73 -23.90
CA SER A 318 -2.90 3.39 -23.38
C SER A 318 -4.15 2.53 -23.48
N THR A 319 -3.97 1.34 -24.04
CA THR A 319 -4.96 0.27 -24.04
C THR A 319 -4.65 -0.80 -23.00
N TRP A 320 -3.67 -0.57 -22.12
CA TRP A 320 -3.22 -1.57 -21.17
C TRP A 320 -4.35 -1.98 -20.21
N ARG A 321 -4.38 -3.26 -19.92
CA ARG A 321 -5.25 -3.95 -18.97
C ARG A 321 -4.41 -4.97 -18.22
N TYR A 322 -4.98 -5.52 -17.15
CA TYR A 322 -4.35 -6.67 -16.50
C TYR A 322 -4.35 -7.86 -17.44
N GLU A 323 -3.23 -8.57 -17.47
CA GLU A 323 -3.15 -9.88 -18.09
C GLU A 323 -3.29 -10.96 -17.01
N LYS A 324 -3.96 -12.06 -17.36
CA LYS A 324 -4.15 -13.17 -16.43
C LYS A 324 -2.78 -13.74 -16.06
N MET A 325 -2.48 -13.80 -14.77
CA MET A 325 -1.22 -14.38 -14.33
C MET A 325 -1.29 -15.91 -14.41
N ILE A 326 -0.14 -16.53 -14.64
CA ILE A 326 -0.02 -17.98 -14.75
C ILE A 326 0.50 -18.66 -13.47
N ASP A 327 0.93 -17.87 -12.49
CA ASP A 327 1.52 -18.30 -11.21
C ASP A 327 0.53 -18.27 -10.03
N TRP A 328 -0.72 -17.89 -10.28
CA TRP A 328 -1.80 -18.02 -9.30
C TRP A 328 -2.06 -19.48 -8.96
N GLY A 329 -1.81 -19.85 -7.69
CA GLY A 329 -2.17 -21.14 -7.13
C GLY A 329 -1.00 -21.88 -6.47
N ILE A 330 -1.12 -23.20 -6.36
CA ILE A 330 -0.19 -24.11 -5.67
C ILE A 330 1.22 -24.13 -6.31
N ASN A 331 1.47 -23.36 -7.36
CA ASN A 331 2.75 -23.35 -8.07
C ASN A 331 3.59 -22.08 -7.79
N SER A 332 3.18 -21.20 -6.88
CA SER A 332 4.01 -20.06 -6.44
C SER A 332 5.31 -20.56 -5.79
N PRO A 333 6.50 -19.98 -6.04
CA PRO A 333 7.76 -20.51 -5.53
C PRO A 333 7.91 -20.35 -4.01
N SER A 334 8.56 -21.31 -3.34
CA SER A 334 8.92 -21.23 -1.91
C SER A 334 10.27 -20.54 -1.66
N LEU A 335 10.46 -20.01 -0.44
CA LEU A 335 11.76 -19.51 -0.02
C LEU A 335 12.79 -20.63 0.05
N THR A 336 13.95 -20.46 -0.58
CA THR A 336 15.15 -21.24 -0.25
C THR A 336 16.18 -20.30 0.33
N PHE A 337 16.63 -20.56 1.55
CA PHE A 337 17.83 -19.91 2.09
C PHE A 337 19.03 -20.73 1.65
N GLY A 338 19.98 -20.11 0.95
CA GLY A 338 21.31 -20.70 0.78
C GLY A 338 22.01 -20.76 2.13
N GLU A 339 22.83 -21.79 2.34
CA GLU A 339 23.64 -22.00 3.54
C GLU A 339 24.49 -20.79 3.94
#